data_AF-A0A819WFI7-F1
#
_entry.id   AF-A0A819WFI7-F1
#
_cell.length_a   1.000
_cell.length_b   1.000
_cell.length_c   1.000
_cell.angle_alpha   90.00
_cell.angle_beta   90.00
_cell.angle_gamma   90.00
#
_symmetry.space_group_name_H-M   'P 1'
#
loop_
_entity.id
_entity.type
_entity.pdbx_description
1 polymer ?
#
loop_
_entity_poly.entity_id
_entity_poly.type
_entity_poly.pdbx_seq_one_letter_code
_entity_poly.pdbx_strand_id
1 'polypeptide(L)'
;PIPMKNAWDNVVFTCSVMQIFLSEIDIDNWCKRHNFLKGDIQPIENIWNFARIWYGNHLHQDWKKWTNEQAKLIFEKFNLTHNIWDIPQTDSRF
;
A
#
# COMPACT_ATOMS: atom_id res chain seq x y z
N PRO A 1 8.58 -5.80 5.80
CA PRO A 1 7.52 -5.30 4.88
C PRO A 1 7.70 -5.79 3.44
N ILE A 2 6.60 -5.95 2.71
CA ILE A 2 6.60 -6.38 1.30
C ILE A 2 6.62 -5.15 0.40
N PRO A 3 7.60 -5.00 -0.52
CA PRO A 3 7.56 -3.94 -1.52
C PRO A 3 6.32 -4.06 -2.40
N MET A 4 5.65 -2.94 -2.68
CA MET A 4 4.41 -2.89 -3.46
C MET A 4 4.58 -3.40 -4.89
N LYS A 5 5.78 -3.26 -5.48
CA LYS A 5 6.12 -3.89 -6.76
C LYS A 5 6.02 -5.43 -6.76
N ASN A 6 6.04 -6.05 -5.58
CA ASN A 6 5.93 -7.50 -5.38
C ASN A 6 4.58 -7.89 -4.72
N ALA A 7 3.65 -6.94 -4.55
CA ALA A 7 2.41 -7.17 -3.79
C ALA A 7 1.59 -8.34 -4.36
N TRP A 8 1.61 -8.52 -5.67
CA TRP A 8 0.85 -9.55 -6.40
C TRP A 8 1.52 -10.92 -6.45
N ASP A 9 2.81 -11.02 -6.12
CA ASP A 9 3.53 -12.31 -6.08
C ASP A 9 2.85 -13.27 -5.08
N ASN A 10 2.36 -12.72 -3.96
CA ASN A 10 1.50 -13.40 -3.01
C ASN A 10 0.59 -12.40 -2.28
N VAL A 11 -0.51 -12.01 -2.93
CA VAL A 11 -1.43 -11.00 -2.41
C VAL A 11 -2.02 -11.37 -1.04
N VAL A 12 -2.27 -12.66 -0.80
CA VAL A 12 -2.81 -13.14 0.49
C VAL A 12 -1.82 -12.87 1.62
N PHE A 13 -0.54 -13.20 1.41
CA PHE A 13 0.49 -12.92 2.40
C PHE A 13 0.70 -11.41 2.58
N THR A 14 0.79 -10.66 1.48
CA THR A 14 0.93 -9.19 1.49
C THR A 14 -0.17 -8.54 2.34
N CYS A 15 -1.44 -8.88 2.11
CA CYS A 15 -2.55 -8.35 2.90
C CYS A 15 -2.53 -8.82 4.36
N SER A 16 -2.06 -10.05 4.64
CA SER A 16 -2.00 -10.57 6.00
C SER A 16 -1.00 -9.83 6.91
N VAL A 17 -0.07 -9.07 6.34
CA VAL A 17 0.92 -8.27 7.10
C VAL A 17 0.64 -6.76 7.05
N MET A 18 -0.47 -6.34 6.45
CA MET A 18 -1.01 -4.98 6.54
C MET A 18 -1.97 -4.92 7.74
N GLN A 19 -1.53 -4.32 8.84
CA GLN A 19 -2.20 -4.42 10.14
C GLN A 19 -2.55 -3.03 10.69
N ILE A 20 -3.58 -2.98 11.54
CA ILE A 20 -4.04 -1.76 12.23
C ILE A 20 -3.66 -1.87 13.71
N PHE A 21 -3.12 -0.78 14.26
CA PHE A 21 -2.67 -0.70 15.65
C PHE A 21 -3.18 0.59 16.29
N LEU A 22 -3.30 0.58 17.63
CA LEU A 22 -3.72 1.74 18.41
C LEU A 22 -2.57 2.71 18.69
N SER A 23 -1.32 2.21 18.70
CA SER A 23 -0.12 3.00 18.97
C SER A 23 1.10 2.45 18.24
N GLU A 24 2.15 3.28 18.08
CA GLU A 24 3.42 2.83 17.51
C GLU A 24 4.15 1.79 18.36
N ILE A 25 3.95 1.82 19.68
CA ILE A 25 4.53 0.84 20.61
C ILE A 25 3.96 -0.56 20.33
N ASP A 26 2.66 -0.65 19.99
CA ASP A 26 2.04 -1.91 19.60
C ASP A 26 2.64 -2.46 18.29
N ILE A 27 2.99 -1.56 17.36
CA ILE A 27 3.68 -1.91 16.10
C ILE A 27 5.04 -2.52 16.41
N ASP A 28 5.84 -1.88 17.28
CA ASP A 28 7.17 -2.37 17.66
C ASP A 28 7.10 -3.74 18.34
N ASN A 29 6.16 -3.92 19.26
CA ASN A 29 5.95 -5.18 19.95
C ASN A 29 5.53 -6.30 18.98
N TRP A 30 4.62 -6.02 18.06
CA TRP A 30 4.20 -6.97 17.02
C TRP A 30 5.37 -7.36 16.10
N CYS A 31 6.11 -6.36 15.61
CA CYS A 31 7.29 -6.57 14.76
C CYS A 31 8.32 -7.48 15.44
N LYS A 32 8.64 -7.19 16.71
CA LYS A 32 9.57 -8.01 17.51
C LYS A 32 9.08 -9.44 17.70
N ARG A 33 7.79 -9.62 18.06
CA ARG A 33 7.20 -10.94 18.29
C ARG A 33 7.17 -11.81 17.04
N HIS A 34 6.90 -11.20 15.88
CA HIS A 34 6.73 -11.90 14.61
C HIS A 34 7.99 -11.93 13.74
N ASN A 35 9.12 -11.43 14.26
CA ASN A 35 10.39 -11.27 13.53
C ASN A 35 10.19 -10.57 12.18
N PHE A 36 9.44 -9.47 12.21
CA PHE A 36 9.09 -8.69 11.03
C PHE A 36 9.73 -7.30 11.11
N LEU A 37 10.25 -6.82 9.98
CA LEU A 37 10.73 -5.44 9.88
C LEU A 37 9.53 -4.48 9.80
N LYS A 38 9.59 -3.38 10.57
CA LYS A 38 8.63 -2.29 10.53
C LYS A 38 8.55 -1.73 9.10
N GLY A 39 7.33 -1.56 8.60
CA GLY A 39 7.05 -0.96 7.30
C GLY A 39 6.72 0.51 7.40
N ASP A 40 6.00 1.01 6.40
CA ASP A 40 5.42 2.34 6.46
C ASP A 40 4.28 2.39 7.48
N ILE A 41 4.29 3.43 8.33
CA ILE A 41 3.24 3.67 9.33
C ILE A 41 2.42 4.85 8.85
N GLN A 42 1.13 4.61 8.63
CA GLN A 42 0.24 5.62 8.08
C GLN A 42 -0.97 5.85 8.99
N PRO A 43 -1.40 7.10 9.19
CA PRO A 43 -2.69 7.39 9.80
C PRO A 43 -3.81 6.70 9.03
N ILE A 44 -4.76 6.09 9.76
CA ILE A 44 -5.89 5.37 9.14
C ILE A 44 -6.69 6.27 8.19
N GLU A 45 -6.81 7.56 8.51
CA GLU A 45 -7.48 8.55 7.67
C GLU A 45 -6.77 8.75 6.32
N ASN A 46 -5.42 8.76 6.30
CA ASN A 46 -4.66 8.90 5.07
C ASN A 46 -4.89 7.69 4.14
N ILE A 47 -4.84 6.47 4.69
CA ILE A 47 -5.12 5.24 3.94
C ILE A 47 -6.57 5.16 3.49
N TRP A 48 -7.53 5.61 4.30
CA TRP A 48 -8.94 5.67 3.91
C TRP A 48 -9.16 6.61 2.71
N ASN A 49 -8.56 7.80 2.75
CA ASN A 49 -8.65 8.75 1.65
C ASN A 49 -7.94 8.24 0.38
N PHE A 50 -6.80 7.55 0.54
CA PHE A 50 -6.14 6.82 -0.56
C PHE A 50 -7.08 5.78 -1.18
N ALA A 51 -7.71 4.93 -0.36
CA ALA A 51 -8.60 3.87 -0.81
C ALA A 51 -9.79 4.40 -1.62
N ARG A 52 -10.34 5.56 -1.23
CA ARG A 52 -11.42 6.22 -1.99
C ARG A 52 -11.02 6.56 -3.42
N ILE A 53 -9.78 6.99 -3.67
CA ILE A 53 -9.28 7.26 -5.02
C ILE A 53 -8.95 5.95 -5.72
N TRP A 54 -8.23 5.06 -5.03
CA TRP A 54 -7.77 3.80 -5.59
C TRP A 54 -8.92 2.92 -6.08
N TYR A 55 -9.98 2.80 -5.28
CA TYR A 55 -11.15 1.98 -5.56
C TYR A 55 -12.34 2.75 -6.15
N GLY A 56 -12.34 4.08 -6.09
CA GLY A 56 -13.50 4.91 -6.43
C GLY A 56 -14.06 4.68 -7.83
N ASN A 57 -13.21 4.25 -8.77
CA ASN A 57 -13.63 4.03 -10.15
C ASN A 57 -14.15 2.62 -10.46
N HIS A 58 -14.13 1.66 -9.52
CA HIS A 58 -14.39 0.24 -9.82
C HIS A 58 -15.81 -0.06 -10.31
N LEU A 59 -16.76 0.85 -10.10
CA LEU A 59 -18.14 0.72 -10.56
C LEU A 59 -18.36 1.28 -11.98
N HIS A 60 -17.38 1.96 -12.57
CA HIS A 60 -17.48 2.46 -13.94
C HIS A 60 -17.25 1.32 -14.94
N GLN A 61 -18.06 1.27 -16.00
CA GLN A 61 -17.99 0.20 -17.01
C GLN A 61 -16.69 0.22 -17.81
N ASP A 62 -16.08 1.39 -17.95
CA ASP A 62 -14.80 1.62 -18.64
C ASP A 62 -13.60 1.58 -17.68
N TRP A 63 -13.81 1.13 -16.44
CA TRP A 63 -12.74 1.01 -15.45
C TRP A 63 -11.60 0.13 -15.96
N LYS A 64 -10.38 0.59 -15.73
CA LYS A 64 -9.15 -0.14 -15.98
C LYS A 64 -8.28 -0.09 -14.73
N LYS A 65 -7.54 -1.17 -14.48
CA LYS A 65 -6.46 -1.16 -13.48
C LYS A 65 -5.50 0.00 -13.74
N TRP A 66 -5.01 0.63 -12.69
CA TRP A 66 -3.98 1.66 -12.78
C TRP A 66 -2.74 1.13 -13.53
N THR A 67 -2.12 1.97 -14.34
CA THR A 67 -0.73 1.72 -14.78
C THR A 67 0.22 2.00 -13.62
N ASN A 68 1.47 1.54 -13.70
CA ASN A 68 2.44 1.87 -12.64
C ASN A 68 2.69 3.39 -12.55
N GLU A 69 2.68 4.11 -13.68
CA GLU A 69 2.77 5.58 -13.66
C GLU A 69 1.61 6.23 -12.90
N GLN A 70 0.38 5.80 -13.18
CA GLN A 70 -0.80 6.32 -12.47
C GLN A 70 -0.77 5.96 -10.98
N ALA A 71 -0.40 4.72 -10.64
CA ALA A 71 -0.30 4.27 -9.26
C ALA A 71 0.74 5.10 -8.49
N LYS A 72 1.90 5.39 -9.08
CA LYS A 72 2.95 6.21 -8.48
C LYS A 72 2.47 7.63 -8.18
N LEU A 73 1.76 8.26 -9.13
CA LEU A 73 1.16 9.59 -8.91
C LEU A 73 0.14 9.58 -7.75
N ILE A 74 -0.63 8.49 -7.60
CA ILE A 74 -1.55 8.35 -6.48
C ILE A 74 -0.76 8.18 -5.17
N PHE A 75 0.29 7.36 -5.13
CA PHE A 75 1.13 7.22 -3.92
C PHE A 75 1.73 8.55 -3.48
N GLU A 76 2.32 9.30 -4.41
CA GLU A 76 2.87 10.64 -4.17
C GLU A 76 1.81 11.61 -3.63
N LYS A 77 0.60 11.62 -4.20
CA LYS A 77 -0.52 12.45 -3.74
C LYS A 77 -0.90 12.21 -2.27
N PHE A 78 -0.71 10.99 -1.77
CA PHE A 78 -1.02 10.61 -0.40
C PHE A 78 0.22 10.55 0.51
N ASN A 79 1.36 11.12 0.09
CA ASN A 79 2.63 11.10 0.82
C ASN A 79 3.08 9.68 1.19
N LEU A 80 2.76 8.68 0.37
CA LEU A 80 3.20 7.30 0.52
C LEU A 80 4.61 7.16 -0.08
N THR A 81 5.60 7.69 0.63
CA THR A 81 6.99 7.88 0.12
C THR A 81 8.01 6.91 0.69
N HIS A 82 7.62 6.05 1.64
CA HIS A 82 8.49 4.98 2.11
C HIS A 82 8.89 4.07 0.94
N ASN A 83 10.11 3.51 0.98
CA ASN A 83 10.65 2.65 -0.09
C ASN A 83 9.81 1.40 -0.44
N ILE A 84 8.79 1.09 0.36
CA ILE A 84 7.87 0.00 0.06
C ILE A 84 6.93 0.37 -1.08
N TRP A 85 6.68 1.67 -1.29
CA TRP A 85 5.81 2.19 -2.34
C TRP A 85 6.52 2.35 -3.69
N ASP A 86 7.84 2.13 -3.73
CA ASP A 86 8.62 2.23 -4.95
C ASP A 86 8.20 1.17 -5.96
N ILE A 87 7.73 1.65 -7.11
CA ILE A 87 7.30 0.84 -8.25
C ILE A 87 7.94 1.37 -9.55
N PRO A 88 8.15 0.51 -10.57
CA PRO A 88 8.70 0.94 -11.85
C PRO A 88 7.86 2.03 -12.49
N GLN A 89 8.48 3.03 -13.12
CA GLN A 89 7.75 4.03 -13.89
C GLN A 89 7.52 3.53 -15.32
N THR A 90 6.48 2.73 -15.50
CA THR A 90 6.14 2.09 -16.78
C THR A 90 4.63 2.13 -17.05
N ASP A 91 4.26 2.11 -18.33
CA ASP A 91 2.86 2.04 -18.77
C ASP A 91 2.19 0.66 -18.56
N SER A 92 2.92 -0.32 -18.03
CA SER A 92 2.35 -1.61 -17.67
C SER A 92 1.35 -1.48 -16.53
N ARG A 93 0.39 -2.40 -16.46
CA ARG A 93 -0.57 -2.47 -15.36
C ARG A 93 0.14 -2.76 -14.04
N PHE A 94 -0.29 -2.06 -13.00
CA PHE A 94 0.07 -2.34 -11.62
C PHE A 94 -0.51 -3.68 -11.17
#